data_AF-A0A1D3JFV2-F1
#
_entry.id   AF-A0A1D3JFV2-F1
#
_cell.length_a   1.000
_cell.length_b   1.000
_cell.length_c   1.000
_cell.angle_alpha   90.00
_cell.angle_beta   90.00
_cell.angle_gamma   90.00
#
_symmetry.space_group_name_H-M   'P 1'
#
loop_
_entity.id
_entity.type
_entity.pdbx_description
1 polymer ?
#
loop_
_entity_poly.entity_id
_entity_poly.type
_entity_poly.pdbx_seq_one_letter_code
_entity_poly.pdbx_strand_id
1 'polypeptide(L)'
;MHLFTQYGDIFDINTKEYYDDHMEVCKSIGLEKFDTKFQNFLIPCTSFANYLKNIENTYEDNEKKYHCMYLNYCINNVDNRATYHGYEYKELLEAYRMVSSSMKICKENIDVIEADIFFNIRELYEFYNNFYNIKNGLITSLSDKCEIAKKCSEYYERNMEECQDKTDDGLCKVLLNFKEEYENEMEKVLSCEKAQSLNAKKSNSFDALVITPFIVTFLISLFTFILYKFTPFGYWIRHRIKKIKSRMKDIKGENQHLLNNSEMDNLYAQNKSYKIKYFTSENL
;
A
#
# COMPACT_ATOMS: atom_id res chain seq x y z
N MET A 1 2.45 -1.38 15.77
CA MET A 1 1.18 -1.85 16.35
C MET A 1 1.33 -2.21 17.84
N HIS A 2 2.19 -3.17 18.20
CA HIS A 2 2.47 -3.52 19.60
C HIS A 2 3.07 -2.37 20.43
N LEU A 3 3.86 -1.50 19.80
CA LEU A 3 4.56 -0.37 20.45
C LEU A 3 3.72 0.46 21.42
N PHE A 4 2.55 0.96 21.00
CA PHE A 4 1.83 1.97 21.79
C PHE A 4 1.06 1.38 22.97
N THR A 5 0.44 0.23 22.78
CA THR A 5 -0.28 -0.48 23.85
C THR A 5 0.68 -1.19 24.80
N GLN A 6 1.80 -1.73 24.30
CA GLN A 6 2.79 -2.41 25.12
C GLN A 6 3.63 -1.45 25.95
N TYR A 7 3.98 -0.27 25.41
CA TYR A 7 4.91 0.65 26.07
C TYR A 7 4.24 1.80 26.82
N GLY A 8 2.95 2.08 26.54
CA GLY A 8 2.20 3.15 27.19
C GLY A 8 1.94 2.94 28.67
N ASP A 9 1.41 1.77 29.02
CA ASP A 9 1.14 1.42 30.41
C ASP A 9 2.42 1.46 31.27
N ILE A 10 3.58 1.16 30.65
CA ILE A 10 4.88 1.07 31.32
C ILE A 10 5.41 2.46 31.70
N PHE A 11 5.19 3.50 30.88
CA PHE A 11 5.61 4.86 31.24
C PHE A 11 4.83 5.37 32.45
N ASP A 12 3.50 5.29 32.40
CA ASP A 12 2.63 5.78 33.48
C ASP A 12 2.81 5.03 34.81
N ILE A 13 3.23 3.76 34.77
CA ILE A 13 3.57 2.98 35.98
C ILE A 13 4.90 3.45 36.58
N ASN A 14 5.96 3.55 35.77
CA ASN A 14 7.30 3.88 36.27
C ASN A 14 7.45 5.34 36.69
N THR A 15 6.67 6.27 36.13
CA THR A 15 6.71 7.67 36.55
C THR A 15 5.98 7.93 37.87
N LYS A 16 5.18 6.97 38.36
CA LYS A 16 4.45 7.07 39.64
C LYS A 16 5.31 6.69 40.85
N GLU A 17 6.34 5.88 40.69
CA GLU A 17 7.20 5.46 41.78
C GLU A 17 8.41 6.40 41.89
N TYR A 18 8.45 7.17 42.98
CA TYR A 18 9.59 8.03 43.30
C TYR A 18 10.71 7.20 43.92
N TYR A 19 11.85 7.14 43.25
CA TYR A 19 13.11 6.65 43.78
C TYR A 19 14.13 7.79 43.75
N ASP A 20 14.88 7.97 44.84
CA ASP A 20 15.85 9.08 45.00
C ASP A 20 17.11 8.92 44.10
N ASP A 21 17.23 7.76 43.47
CA ASP A 21 18.26 7.46 42.49
C ASP A 21 18.13 8.45 41.32
N HIS A 22 19.22 9.13 40.98
CA HIS A 22 19.32 10.18 39.95
C HIS A 22 18.92 11.61 40.34
N MET A 23 18.59 11.87 41.61
CA MET A 23 18.32 13.25 42.07
C MET A 23 19.50 14.22 41.80
N GLU A 24 20.75 13.74 41.88
CA GLU A 24 21.94 14.58 41.63
C GLU A 24 22.06 15.08 40.19
N VAL A 25 21.77 14.22 39.19
CA VAL A 25 21.79 14.63 37.77
C VAL A 25 20.71 15.68 37.52
N CYS A 26 19.51 15.45 38.04
CA CYS A 26 18.39 16.37 37.93
C CYS A 26 18.62 17.71 38.63
N LYS A 27 19.27 17.68 39.80
CA LYS A 27 19.67 18.88 40.54
C LYS A 27 20.72 19.68 39.78
N SER A 28 21.75 19.01 39.26
CA SER A 28 22.82 19.66 38.47
C SER A 28 22.24 20.38 37.25
N ILE A 29 21.46 19.66 36.44
CA ILE A 29 20.85 20.22 35.22
C ILE A 29 19.79 21.27 35.55
N GLY A 30 18.99 21.02 36.58
CA GLY A 30 17.98 21.96 37.03
C GLY A 30 18.59 23.30 37.47
N LEU A 31 19.68 23.27 38.24
CA LEU A 31 20.41 24.48 38.62
C LEU A 31 20.98 25.22 37.41
N GLU A 32 21.53 24.48 36.43
CA GLU A 32 22.04 25.09 35.19
C GLU A 32 20.96 25.76 34.36
N LYS A 33 19.78 25.12 34.22
CA LYS A 33 18.71 25.60 33.34
C LYS A 33 17.72 26.56 33.98
N PHE A 34 17.43 26.37 35.25
CA PHE A 34 16.33 27.04 35.93
C PHE A 34 16.78 27.85 37.15
N ASP A 35 18.09 27.83 37.49
CA ASP A 35 18.67 28.52 38.65
C ASP A 35 17.82 28.22 39.90
N THR A 36 17.44 29.22 40.68
CA THR A 36 16.63 29.09 41.90
C THR A 36 15.24 28.48 41.69
N LYS A 37 14.72 28.41 40.46
CA LYS A 37 13.38 27.86 40.18
C LYS A 37 13.37 26.34 40.03
N PHE A 38 14.52 25.68 39.95
CA PHE A 38 14.67 24.26 39.62
C PHE A 38 13.90 23.26 40.49
N GLN A 39 13.41 23.67 41.68
CA GLN A 39 12.68 22.80 42.60
C GLN A 39 11.50 22.11 41.94
N ASN A 40 10.76 22.83 41.09
CA ASN A 40 9.63 22.29 40.34
C ASN A 40 10.04 21.28 39.24
N PHE A 41 11.32 21.28 38.85
CA PHE A 41 11.87 20.35 37.87
C PHE A 41 12.35 19.04 38.50
N LEU A 42 12.71 19.04 39.79
CA LEU A 42 13.33 17.87 40.44
C LEU A 42 12.47 16.61 40.36
N ILE A 43 11.22 16.65 40.82
CA ILE A 43 10.37 15.46 40.85
C ILE A 43 10.09 14.94 39.42
N PRO A 44 9.62 15.76 38.47
CA PRO A 44 9.41 15.31 37.08
C PRO A 44 10.70 14.81 36.41
N CYS A 45 11.84 15.44 36.71
CA CYS A 45 13.13 15.00 36.19
C CYS A 45 13.53 13.64 36.75
N THR A 46 13.38 13.42 38.06
CA THR A 46 13.73 12.16 38.69
C THR A 46 12.87 11.02 38.13
N SER A 47 11.56 11.23 37.96
CA SER A 47 10.69 10.26 37.28
C SER A 47 11.15 9.96 35.84
N PHE A 48 11.53 10.99 35.09
CA PHE A 48 12.08 10.83 33.74
C PHE A 48 13.40 10.05 33.73
N ALA A 49 14.33 10.38 34.64
CA ALA A 49 15.62 9.70 34.77
C ALA A 49 15.45 8.22 35.17
N ASN A 50 14.55 7.92 36.11
CA ASN A 50 14.21 6.55 36.49
C ASN A 50 13.66 5.75 35.30
N TYR A 51 12.82 6.36 34.47
CA TYR A 51 12.33 5.72 33.26
C TYR A 51 13.46 5.45 32.25
N LEU A 52 14.38 6.41 32.03
CA LEU A 52 15.56 6.17 31.20
C LEU A 52 16.39 4.99 31.73
N LYS A 53 16.55 4.89 33.06
CA LYS A 53 17.31 3.80 33.67
C LYS A 53 16.60 2.45 33.50
N ASN A 54 15.27 2.42 33.61
CA ASN A 54 14.49 1.24 33.30
C ASN A 54 14.70 0.82 31.84
N ILE A 55 14.66 1.77 30.90
CA ILE A 55 14.94 1.47 29.48
C ILE A 55 16.30 0.78 29.32
N GLU A 56 17.33 1.35 29.95
CA GLU A 56 18.70 0.83 29.87
C GLU A 56 18.83 -0.60 30.40
N ASN A 57 18.20 -0.89 31.55
CA ASN A 57 18.35 -2.14 32.27
C ASN A 57 17.48 -3.28 31.72
N THR A 58 16.32 -2.94 31.15
CA THR A 58 15.28 -3.93 30.85
C THR A 58 15.31 -4.41 29.41
N TYR A 59 15.69 -3.56 28.46
CA TYR A 59 15.49 -3.83 27.03
C TYR A 59 16.80 -3.98 26.26
N GLU A 60 16.76 -4.75 25.17
CA GLU A 60 17.87 -4.83 24.23
C GLU A 60 17.98 -3.58 23.35
N ASP A 61 19.13 -3.33 22.72
CA ASP A 61 19.39 -2.06 22.02
C ASP A 61 18.39 -1.73 20.89
N ASN A 62 17.88 -2.76 20.19
CA ASN A 62 16.84 -2.60 19.18
C ASN A 62 15.50 -2.15 19.78
N GLU A 63 15.16 -2.61 20.98
CA GLU A 63 13.95 -2.29 21.72
C GLU A 63 14.06 -0.92 22.41
N LYS A 64 15.24 -0.58 22.96
CA LYS A 64 15.50 0.73 23.59
C LYS A 64 15.10 1.88 22.68
N LYS A 65 15.40 1.79 21.38
CA LYS A 65 15.02 2.79 20.38
C LYS A 65 13.52 3.07 20.39
N TYR A 66 12.70 2.03 20.45
CA TYR A 66 11.25 2.14 20.43
C TYR A 66 10.70 2.76 21.73
N HIS A 67 11.27 2.39 22.87
CA HIS A 67 10.94 3.03 24.15
C HIS A 67 11.34 4.51 24.20
N CYS A 68 12.51 4.86 23.66
CA CYS A 68 12.95 6.25 23.57
C CYS A 68 12.05 7.08 22.63
N MET A 69 11.58 6.51 21.51
CA MET A 69 10.63 7.17 20.62
C MET A 69 9.27 7.41 21.32
N TYR A 70 8.78 6.41 22.06
CA TYR A 70 7.55 6.53 22.82
C TYR A 70 7.65 7.58 23.94
N LEU A 71 8.77 7.60 24.67
CA LEU A 71 9.07 8.62 25.66
C LEU A 71 9.01 10.03 25.08
N ASN A 72 9.62 10.24 23.90
CA ASN A 72 9.59 11.54 23.24
C ASN A 72 8.17 11.97 22.88
N TYR A 73 7.36 11.03 22.38
CA TYR A 73 5.93 11.27 22.12
C TYR A 73 5.18 11.72 23.39
N CYS A 74 5.39 11.05 24.53
CA CYS A 74 4.75 11.41 25.79
C CYS A 74 5.12 12.83 26.25
N ILE A 75 6.38 13.22 26.13
CA ILE A 75 6.84 14.56 26.53
C ILE A 75 6.27 15.64 25.59
N ASN A 76 6.14 15.33 24.31
CA ASN A 76 5.52 16.21 23.31
C ASN A 76 3.99 16.33 23.43
N ASN A 77 3.35 15.40 24.15
CA ASN A 77 1.91 15.48 24.43
C ASN A 77 1.53 16.56 25.45
N VAL A 78 2.52 17.19 26.08
CA VAL A 78 2.29 18.39 26.89
C VAL A 78 2.04 19.56 25.94
N ASP A 79 0.88 20.24 26.07
CA ASP A 79 0.48 21.35 25.21
C ASP A 79 1.63 22.37 25.10
N ASN A 80 2.12 22.59 23.88
CA ASN A 80 3.24 23.48 23.56
C ASN A 80 2.97 24.95 23.90
N ARG A 81 1.74 25.29 24.30
CA ARG A 81 1.31 26.61 24.79
C ARG A 81 1.13 26.69 26.31
N ALA A 82 1.33 25.61 27.05
CA ALA A 82 1.16 25.59 28.50
C ALA A 82 2.50 25.77 29.24
N THR A 83 2.50 26.56 30.31
CA THR A 83 3.57 26.53 31.31
C THR A 83 3.43 25.25 32.12
N TYR A 84 4.37 24.31 31.95
CA TYR A 84 4.35 23.05 32.71
C TYR A 84 5.25 23.18 33.92
N HIS A 85 4.68 23.02 35.12
CA HIS A 85 5.37 23.29 36.40
C HIS A 85 6.01 24.68 36.49
N GLY A 86 5.53 25.63 35.70
CA GLY A 86 6.03 27.01 35.64
C GLY A 86 7.14 27.27 34.60
N TYR A 87 7.47 26.30 33.75
CA TYR A 87 8.50 26.42 32.70
C TYR A 87 7.89 26.53 31.30
N GLU A 88 8.60 27.20 30.39
CA GLU A 88 8.28 27.12 28.96
C GLU A 88 8.59 25.71 28.42
N TYR A 89 7.71 25.20 27.56
CA TYR A 89 7.81 23.86 27.00
C TYR A 89 9.20 23.56 26.37
N LYS A 90 9.74 24.52 25.61
CA LYS A 90 11.04 24.35 24.94
C LYS A 90 12.20 24.24 25.92
N GLU A 91 12.19 25.04 26.99
CA GLU A 91 13.23 25.01 28.03
C GLU A 91 13.18 23.70 28.81
N LEU A 92 11.97 23.23 29.12
CA LEU A 92 11.75 21.94 29.79
C LEU A 92 12.24 20.77 28.93
N LEU A 93 11.91 20.76 27.64
CA LEU A 93 12.36 19.73 26.71
C LEU A 93 13.89 19.72 26.56
N GLU A 94 14.51 20.90 26.52
CA GLU A 94 15.97 21.01 26.49
C GLU A 94 16.61 20.43 27.76
N ALA A 95 16.03 20.69 28.93
CA ALA A 95 16.50 20.10 30.19
C ALA A 95 16.39 18.57 30.18
N TYR A 96 15.29 18.00 29.67
CA TYR A 96 15.17 16.56 29.48
C TYR A 96 16.20 16.00 28.49
N ARG A 97 16.50 16.72 27.40
CA ARG A 97 17.56 16.34 26.46
C ARG A 97 18.95 16.31 27.12
N MET A 98 19.23 17.24 28.03
CA MET A 98 20.47 17.23 28.82
C MET A 98 20.54 16.02 29.75
N VAL A 99 19.43 15.65 30.40
CA VAL A 99 19.37 14.48 31.28
C VAL A 99 19.64 13.20 30.47
N SER A 100 18.96 13.02 29.34
CA SER A 100 19.22 11.92 28.40
C SER A 100 20.67 11.87 27.93
N SER A 101 21.27 13.03 27.63
CA SER A 101 22.66 13.13 27.22
C SER A 101 23.64 12.74 28.34
N SER A 102 23.38 13.19 29.56
CA SER A 102 24.18 12.88 30.75
C SER A 102 24.12 11.40 31.09
N MET A 103 22.93 10.79 31.01
CA MET A 103 22.71 9.36 31.27
C MET A 103 23.11 8.47 30.08
N LYS A 104 23.37 9.06 28.90
CA LYS A 104 23.71 8.37 27.64
C LYS A 104 22.62 7.42 27.15
N ILE A 105 21.35 7.71 27.48
CA ILE A 105 20.17 6.94 27.06
C ILE A 105 19.19 7.89 26.38
N CYS A 106 18.64 7.49 25.23
CA CYS A 106 17.75 8.31 24.39
C CYS A 106 18.35 9.65 23.91
N LYS A 107 19.69 9.77 23.85
CA LYS A 107 20.43 11.02 23.57
C LYS A 107 20.02 11.75 22.27
N GLU A 108 19.46 11.04 21.30
CA GLU A 108 19.05 11.56 20.00
C GLU A 108 17.55 11.43 19.75
N ASN A 109 16.79 10.99 20.76
CA ASN A 109 15.36 10.74 20.61
C ASN A 109 14.50 11.84 21.23
N ILE A 110 15.03 12.59 22.21
CA ILE A 110 14.29 13.66 22.89
C ILE A 110 14.41 14.95 22.09
N ASP A 111 13.36 15.27 21.33
CA ASP A 111 13.31 16.44 20.46
C ASP A 111 11.86 16.89 20.21
N VAL A 112 11.70 18.11 19.71
CA VAL A 112 10.39 18.67 19.35
C VAL A 112 9.81 17.86 18.19
N ILE A 113 8.58 17.41 18.35
CA ILE A 113 7.77 16.84 17.29
C ILE A 113 6.94 17.97 16.69
N GLU A 114 7.05 18.18 15.38
CA GLU A 114 6.24 19.18 14.67
C GLU A 114 4.74 18.92 14.90
N ALA A 115 3.96 19.99 15.04
CA ALA A 115 2.60 19.88 15.56
C ALA A 115 1.67 19.02 14.68
N ASP A 116 1.84 19.08 13.37
CA ASP A 116 1.14 18.26 12.38
C ASP A 116 1.57 16.79 12.47
N ILE A 117 2.86 16.51 12.59
CA ILE A 117 3.39 15.16 12.81
C ILE A 117 2.84 14.59 14.13
N PHE A 118 2.87 15.38 15.20
CA PHE A 118 2.35 14.99 16.50
C PHE A 118 0.86 14.67 16.44
N PHE A 119 0.08 15.52 15.77
CA PHE A 119 -1.35 15.30 15.56
C PHE A 119 -1.62 13.98 14.82
N ASN A 120 -0.86 13.70 13.75
CA ASN A 120 -0.98 12.45 13.01
C ASN A 120 -0.63 11.21 13.86
N ILE A 121 0.45 11.28 14.66
CA ILE A 121 0.82 10.20 15.59
C ILE A 121 -0.30 9.97 16.62
N ARG A 122 -0.89 11.05 17.12
CA ARG A 122 -1.99 10.99 18.09
C ARG A 122 -3.25 10.36 17.49
N GLU A 123 -3.69 10.80 16.30
CA GLU A 123 -4.86 10.19 15.65
C GLU A 123 -4.62 8.69 15.37
N LEU A 124 -3.40 8.32 14.95
CA LEU A 124 -3.02 6.93 14.76
C LEU A 124 -3.06 6.12 16.07
N TYR A 125 -2.59 6.71 17.17
CA TYR A 125 -2.68 6.11 18.50
C TYR A 125 -4.12 5.87 18.92
N GLU A 126 -4.98 6.89 18.79
CA GLU A 126 -6.40 6.81 19.14
C GLU A 126 -7.12 5.74 18.29
N PHE A 127 -6.84 5.68 16.99
CA PHE A 127 -7.33 4.64 16.10
C PHE A 127 -6.97 3.23 16.58
N TYR A 128 -5.69 2.97 16.88
CA TYR A 128 -5.26 1.65 17.33
C TYR A 128 -5.84 1.27 18.70
N ASN A 129 -5.91 2.21 19.64
CA ASN A 129 -6.48 1.96 20.96
C ASN A 129 -7.98 1.60 20.84
N ASN A 130 -8.73 2.36 20.04
CA ASN A 130 -10.14 2.10 19.75
C ASN A 130 -10.35 0.72 19.13
N PHE A 131 -9.52 0.37 18.14
CA PHE A 131 -9.55 -0.96 17.54
C PHE A 131 -9.29 -2.06 18.56
N TYR A 132 -8.25 -1.92 19.39
CA TYR A 132 -7.88 -2.90 20.41
C TYR A 132 -9.01 -3.10 21.43
N ASN A 133 -9.67 -2.02 21.84
CA ASN A 133 -10.81 -2.08 22.76
C ASN A 133 -11.99 -2.85 22.16
N ILE A 134 -12.24 -2.71 20.85
CA ILE A 134 -13.26 -3.49 20.14
C ILE A 134 -12.85 -4.97 20.08
N LYS A 135 -11.62 -5.24 19.61
CA LYS A 135 -11.10 -6.59 19.37
C LYS A 135 -11.12 -7.44 20.64
N ASN A 136 -10.74 -6.85 21.77
CA ASN A 136 -10.67 -7.58 23.05
C ASN A 136 -11.99 -7.54 23.84
N GLY A 137 -13.07 -7.00 23.27
CA GLY A 137 -14.37 -6.97 23.93
C GLY A 137 -14.41 -6.09 25.19
N LEU A 138 -13.52 -5.10 25.30
CA LEU A 138 -13.48 -4.16 26.43
C LEU A 138 -14.64 -3.17 26.41
N ILE A 139 -15.31 -3.04 25.26
CA ILE A 139 -16.51 -2.22 25.07
C ILE A 139 -17.73 -3.14 25.11
N THR A 140 -18.53 -2.98 26.15
CA THR A 140 -19.70 -3.85 26.41
C THR A 140 -21.00 -3.32 25.81
N SER A 141 -21.13 -1.99 25.69
CA SER A 141 -22.30 -1.35 25.09
C SER A 141 -22.27 -1.45 23.57
N LEU A 142 -23.39 -1.87 22.97
CA LEU A 142 -23.55 -1.91 21.51
C LEU A 142 -23.47 -0.51 20.89
N SER A 143 -24.05 0.51 21.54
CA SER A 143 -23.99 1.89 21.04
C SER A 143 -22.56 2.39 20.96
N ASP A 144 -21.80 2.16 22.02
CA ASP A 144 -20.43 2.66 22.16
C ASP A 144 -19.51 1.90 21.21
N LYS A 145 -19.73 0.58 21.09
CA LYS A 145 -19.03 -0.25 20.10
C LYS A 145 -19.26 0.26 18.69
N CYS A 146 -20.48 0.64 18.34
CA CYS A 146 -20.79 1.20 17.02
C CYS A 146 -20.20 2.59 16.80
N GLU A 147 -20.20 3.46 17.81
CA GLU A 147 -19.58 4.79 17.71
C GLU A 147 -18.07 4.67 17.50
N ILE A 148 -17.40 3.81 18.27
CA ILE A 148 -15.96 3.59 18.18
C ILE A 148 -15.61 2.91 16.86
N ALA A 149 -16.37 1.89 16.43
CA ALA A 149 -16.16 1.24 15.15
C ALA A 149 -16.29 2.23 13.99
N LYS A 150 -17.29 3.13 14.05
CA LYS A 150 -17.46 4.20 13.07
C LYS A 150 -16.24 5.13 13.03
N LYS A 151 -15.72 5.57 14.18
CA LYS A 151 -14.49 6.39 14.24
C LYS A 151 -13.31 5.66 13.61
N CYS A 152 -13.15 4.37 13.89
CA CYS A 152 -12.12 3.55 13.28
C CYS A 152 -12.25 3.48 11.76
N SER A 153 -13.45 3.24 11.24
CA SER A 153 -13.71 3.20 9.79
C SER A 153 -13.46 4.54 9.11
N GLU A 154 -13.94 5.64 9.69
CA GLU A 154 -13.73 6.98 9.12
C GLU A 154 -12.25 7.36 9.08
N TYR A 155 -11.47 7.02 10.10
CA TYR A 155 -10.03 7.24 10.10
C TYR A 155 -9.33 6.36 9.06
N TYR A 156 -9.62 5.07 9.05
CA TYR A 156 -8.97 4.12 8.15
C TYR A 156 -9.26 4.44 6.68
N GLU A 157 -10.51 4.70 6.32
CA GLU A 157 -10.89 5.05 4.95
C GLU A 157 -10.21 6.34 4.49
N ARG A 158 -10.25 7.40 5.30
CA ARG A 158 -9.64 8.70 4.97
C ARG A 158 -8.13 8.57 4.69
N ASN A 159 -7.41 7.89 5.57
CA ASN A 159 -5.97 7.74 5.42
C ASN A 159 -5.60 6.77 4.28
N MET A 160 -6.40 5.72 4.04
CA MET A 160 -6.18 4.80 2.92
C MET A 160 -6.44 5.45 1.55
N GLU A 161 -7.34 6.43 1.45
CA GLU A 161 -7.52 7.23 0.23
C GLU A 161 -6.24 8.02 -0.11
N GLU A 162 -5.54 8.56 0.88
CA GLU A 162 -4.26 9.27 0.69
C GLU A 162 -3.10 8.34 0.30
N CYS A 163 -3.24 7.03 0.54
CA CYS A 163 -2.19 6.04 0.27
C CYS A 163 -2.14 5.56 -1.18
N GLN A 164 -3.11 5.92 -2.03
CA GLN A 164 -3.22 5.40 -3.40
C GLN A 164 -1.97 5.68 -4.26
N ASP A 165 -1.28 6.79 -4.02
CA ASP A 165 -0.06 7.19 -4.74
C ASP A 165 1.21 7.22 -3.85
N LYS A 166 1.10 6.82 -2.58
CA LYS A 166 2.15 6.99 -1.55
C LYS A 166 2.42 5.70 -0.77
N THR A 167 2.49 4.56 -1.45
CA THR A 167 2.67 3.26 -0.80
C THR A 167 3.96 3.14 0.02
N ASP A 168 4.96 3.98 -0.27
CA ASP A 168 6.21 4.01 0.48
C ASP A 168 6.21 4.89 1.72
N ASP A 169 5.16 5.68 1.92
CA ASP A 169 4.96 6.49 3.13
C ASP A 169 4.85 5.60 4.37
N GLY A 170 5.42 6.07 5.48
CA GLY A 170 5.49 5.31 6.73
C GLY A 170 4.11 4.97 7.31
N LEU A 171 3.16 5.91 7.26
CA LEU A 171 1.79 5.70 7.72
C LEU A 171 1.08 4.71 6.79
N CYS A 172 1.23 4.85 5.48
CA CYS A 172 0.63 3.93 4.52
C CYS A 172 1.13 2.50 4.66
N LYS A 173 2.44 2.30 4.87
CA LYS A 173 3.00 0.97 5.17
C LYS A 173 2.39 0.36 6.43
N VAL A 174 2.22 1.17 7.49
CA VAL A 174 1.61 0.73 8.74
C VAL A 174 0.16 0.31 8.54
N LEU A 175 -0.64 1.12 7.84
CA LEU A 175 -2.06 0.82 7.57
C LEU A 175 -2.24 -0.39 6.64
N LEU A 176 -1.41 -0.50 5.59
CA LEU A 176 -1.43 -1.64 4.66
C LEU A 176 -1.12 -2.96 5.36
N ASN A 177 -0.12 -2.98 6.24
CA ASN A 177 0.22 -4.18 7.03
C ASN A 177 -0.87 -4.56 8.03
N PHE A 178 -1.69 -3.59 8.45
CA PHE A 178 -2.78 -3.78 9.40
C PHE A 178 -4.12 -4.14 8.73
N LYS A 179 -4.21 -4.01 7.41
CA LYS A 179 -5.45 -4.12 6.63
C LYS A 179 -6.23 -5.41 6.91
N GLU A 180 -5.57 -6.55 6.82
CA GLU A 180 -6.24 -7.85 6.97
C GLU A 180 -6.82 -8.01 8.38
N GLU A 181 -6.04 -7.67 9.41
CA GLU A 181 -6.50 -7.72 10.80
C GLU A 181 -7.67 -6.78 11.04
N TYR A 182 -7.58 -5.56 10.49
CA TYR A 182 -8.65 -4.58 10.56
C TYR A 182 -9.95 -5.08 9.92
N GLU A 183 -9.88 -5.53 8.66
CA GLU A 183 -11.04 -6.01 7.90
C GLU A 183 -11.70 -7.20 8.60
N ASN A 184 -10.91 -8.16 9.08
CA ASN A 184 -11.40 -9.35 9.78
C ASN A 184 -12.13 -9.00 11.09
N GLU A 185 -11.62 -8.06 11.88
CA GLU A 185 -12.29 -7.66 13.13
C GLU A 185 -13.50 -6.78 12.88
N MET A 186 -13.43 -5.85 11.92
CA MET A 186 -14.57 -4.99 11.59
C MET A 186 -15.71 -5.77 10.96
N GLU A 187 -15.43 -6.84 10.21
CA GLU A 187 -16.47 -7.74 9.71
C GLU A 187 -17.29 -8.31 10.88
N LYS A 188 -16.69 -8.66 12.01
CA LYS A 188 -17.42 -9.19 13.18
C LYS A 188 -18.33 -8.16 13.86
N VAL A 189 -18.18 -6.87 13.52
CA VAL A 189 -19.03 -5.78 14.01
C VAL A 189 -20.25 -5.58 13.09
N LEU A 190 -20.86 -6.69 12.62
CA LEU A 190 -22.02 -6.72 11.69
C LEU A 190 -23.27 -5.99 12.23
N SER A 191 -23.33 -5.74 13.53
CA SER A 191 -24.48 -5.11 14.20
C SER A 191 -24.55 -3.59 14.02
N CYS A 192 -23.55 -2.97 13.40
CA CYS A 192 -23.52 -1.53 13.16
C CYS A 192 -23.76 -1.24 11.68
N GLU A 193 -24.92 -0.66 11.33
CA GLU A 193 -25.35 -0.39 9.95
C GLU A 193 -24.31 0.38 9.10
N LYS A 194 -23.38 1.12 9.71
CA LYS A 194 -22.31 1.87 9.02
C LYS A 194 -20.97 1.14 8.86
N ALA A 195 -20.66 0.12 9.66
CA ALA A 195 -19.42 -0.65 9.49
C ALA A 195 -19.43 -1.50 8.19
N GLN A 196 -20.61 -1.71 7.60
CA GLN A 196 -20.82 -2.39 6.32
C GLN A 196 -20.31 -1.59 5.10
N SER A 197 -19.95 -0.30 5.25
CA SER A 197 -19.32 0.53 4.22
C SER A 197 -18.04 -0.11 3.63
N LEU A 198 -17.26 -0.77 4.47
CA LEU A 198 -16.00 -1.44 4.09
C LEU A 198 -16.21 -2.61 3.12
N ASN A 199 -17.33 -3.33 3.25
CA ASN A 199 -17.67 -4.43 2.33
C ASN A 199 -18.14 -3.92 0.96
N ALA A 200 -18.70 -2.70 0.89
CA ALA A 200 -19.11 -2.07 -0.37
C ALA A 200 -17.95 -1.36 -1.09
N LYS A 201 -16.90 -0.95 -0.35
CA LYS A 201 -15.64 -0.41 -0.86
C LYS A 201 -14.55 -1.47 -1.04
N LYS A 202 -14.86 -2.76 -0.90
CA LYS A 202 -13.99 -3.82 -1.44
C LYS A 202 -13.95 -3.58 -2.94
N SER A 203 -12.86 -2.99 -3.39
CA SER A 203 -12.55 -2.67 -4.77
C SER A 203 -13.21 -3.69 -5.70
N ASN A 204 -14.22 -3.24 -6.46
CA ASN A 204 -14.35 -3.74 -7.81
C ASN A 204 -12.99 -3.43 -8.43
N SER A 205 -12.11 -4.43 -8.42
CA SER A 205 -10.82 -4.39 -9.06
C SER A 205 -11.10 -4.34 -10.56
N PHE A 206 -11.46 -3.16 -11.04
CA PHE A 206 -11.54 -2.86 -12.47
C PHE A 206 -10.22 -3.26 -13.13
N ASP A 207 -9.11 -3.12 -12.41
CA ASP A 207 -7.80 -3.61 -12.80
C ASP A 207 -7.72 -5.14 -12.90
N ALA A 208 -8.24 -5.91 -11.94
CA ALA A 208 -8.22 -7.37 -12.07
C ALA A 208 -9.19 -7.87 -13.16
N LEU A 209 -10.34 -7.22 -13.35
CA LEU A 209 -11.33 -7.63 -14.34
C LEU A 209 -10.85 -7.36 -15.78
N VAL A 210 -10.05 -6.30 -15.98
CA VAL A 210 -9.46 -5.95 -17.29
C VAL A 210 -8.13 -6.66 -17.53
N ILE A 211 -7.25 -6.80 -16.53
CA ILE A 211 -5.90 -7.36 -16.70
C ILE A 211 -5.91 -8.90 -16.78
N THR A 212 -6.82 -9.57 -16.06
CA THR A 212 -6.94 -11.04 -16.05
C THR A 212 -7.08 -11.65 -17.46
N PRO A 213 -7.98 -11.15 -18.34
CA PRO A 213 -8.08 -11.71 -19.70
C PRO A 213 -6.82 -11.49 -20.54
N PHE A 214 -6.07 -10.39 -20.37
CA PHE A 214 -4.83 -10.16 -21.12
C PHE A 214 -3.72 -11.14 -20.73
N ILE A 215 -3.54 -11.38 -19.42
CA ILE A 215 -2.52 -12.31 -18.93
C ILE A 215 -2.84 -13.75 -19.36
N VAL A 216 -4.10 -14.18 -19.22
CA VAL A 216 -4.53 -15.52 -19.65
C VAL A 216 -4.36 -15.69 -21.17
N THR A 217 -4.75 -14.69 -21.96
CA THR A 217 -4.59 -14.72 -23.43
C THR A 217 -3.13 -14.79 -23.84
N PHE A 218 -2.25 -14.03 -23.16
CA PHE A 218 -0.81 -14.02 -23.42
C PHE A 218 -0.15 -15.36 -23.06
N LEU A 219 -0.52 -15.95 -21.92
CA LEU A 219 -0.02 -17.27 -21.49
C LEU A 219 -0.46 -18.38 -22.44
N ILE A 220 -1.72 -18.38 -22.90
CA ILE A 220 -2.21 -19.35 -23.89
C ILE A 220 -1.46 -19.19 -25.23
N SER A 221 -1.22 -17.95 -25.66
CA SER A 221 -0.48 -17.67 -26.91
C SER A 221 0.97 -18.16 -26.85
N LEU A 222 1.65 -17.96 -25.71
CA LEU A 222 3.00 -18.48 -25.49
C LEU A 222 3.01 -20.01 -25.43
N PHE A 223 2.06 -20.61 -24.71
CA PHE A 223 1.98 -22.06 -24.56
C PHE A 223 1.71 -22.75 -25.91
N THR A 224 0.80 -22.21 -26.73
CA THR A 224 0.52 -22.70 -28.09
C THR A 224 1.72 -22.53 -29.02
N PHE A 225 2.47 -21.43 -28.93
CA PHE A 225 3.69 -21.22 -29.70
C PHE A 225 4.80 -22.23 -29.35
N ILE A 226 4.98 -22.51 -28.06
CA ILE A 226 5.94 -23.51 -27.57
C ILE A 226 5.52 -24.91 -28.06
N LEU A 227 4.26 -25.29 -27.91
CA LEU A 227 3.77 -26.58 -28.42
C LEU A 227 3.92 -26.69 -29.95
N TYR A 228 3.65 -25.62 -30.69
CA TYR A 228 3.86 -25.59 -32.13
C TYR A 228 5.34 -25.80 -32.53
N LYS A 229 6.27 -25.23 -31.75
CA LYS A 229 7.72 -25.31 -32.04
C LYS A 229 8.38 -26.59 -31.52
N PHE A 230 7.90 -27.17 -30.43
CA PHE A 230 8.58 -28.25 -29.71
C PHE A 230 7.85 -29.61 -29.70
N THR A 231 6.61 -29.70 -30.21
CA THR A 231 5.87 -30.96 -30.33
C THR A 231 5.90 -31.48 -31.79
N PRO A 232 5.88 -32.81 -32.08
CA PRO A 232 6.00 -33.35 -33.46
C PRO A 232 4.87 -32.92 -34.42
N PHE A 233 3.84 -32.26 -33.89
CA PHE A 233 2.72 -31.68 -34.64
C PHE A 233 3.16 -30.59 -35.62
N GLY A 234 4.19 -29.78 -35.33
CA GLY A 234 4.67 -28.75 -36.25
C GLY A 234 5.19 -29.33 -37.59
N TYR A 235 5.89 -30.46 -37.53
CA TYR A 235 6.32 -31.20 -38.72
C TYR A 235 5.13 -31.80 -39.50
N TRP A 236 4.15 -32.36 -38.79
CA TRP A 236 2.94 -32.93 -39.38
C TRP A 236 2.05 -31.87 -40.06
N ILE A 237 1.86 -30.71 -39.43
CA ILE A 237 1.11 -29.57 -40.00
C ILE A 237 1.82 -29.02 -41.24
N ARG A 238 3.15 -28.85 -41.21
CA ARG A 238 3.92 -28.39 -42.37
C ARG A 238 3.77 -29.36 -43.55
N HIS A 239 3.78 -30.66 -43.28
CA HIS A 239 3.54 -31.68 -44.30
C HIS A 239 2.10 -31.62 -44.86
N ARG A 240 1.08 -31.43 -44.01
CA ARG A 240 -0.32 -31.26 -44.43
C ARG A 240 -0.53 -30.00 -45.28
N ILE A 241 0.04 -28.86 -44.87
CA ILE A 241 -0.03 -27.60 -45.63
C ILE A 241 0.64 -27.75 -47.00
N LYS A 242 1.79 -28.42 -47.07
CA LYS A 242 2.47 -28.70 -48.35
C LYS A 242 1.62 -29.57 -49.29
N LYS A 243 0.91 -30.58 -48.73
CA LYS A 243 -0.01 -31.45 -49.46
C LYS A 243 -1.29 -30.76 -49.93
N ILE A 244 -1.78 -29.76 -49.19
CA ILE A 244 -2.91 -28.91 -49.62
C ILE A 244 -2.46 -27.94 -50.71
N LYS A 245 -1.27 -27.34 -50.57
CA LYS A 245 -0.70 -26.41 -51.55
C LYS A 245 -0.36 -27.09 -52.88
N SER A 246 0.08 -28.36 -52.88
CA SER A 246 0.29 -29.12 -54.12
C SER A 246 -1.05 -29.36 -54.84
N ARG A 247 -2.07 -29.84 -54.12
CA ARG A 247 -3.41 -30.06 -54.68
C ARG A 247 -4.04 -28.79 -55.24
N MET A 248 -3.87 -27.64 -54.59
CA MET A 248 -4.31 -26.36 -55.14
C MET A 248 -3.56 -25.95 -56.42
N LYS A 249 -2.29 -26.30 -56.54
CA LYS A 249 -1.49 -26.03 -57.75
C LYS A 249 -1.91 -26.93 -58.90
N ASP A 250 -2.23 -28.19 -58.61
CA ASP A 250 -2.76 -29.16 -59.56
C ASP A 250 -4.15 -28.72 -60.06
N ILE A 251 -5.07 -28.35 -59.16
CA ILE A 251 -6.40 -27.83 -59.50
C ILE A 251 -6.31 -26.52 -60.32
N LYS A 252 -5.36 -25.63 -60.00
CA LYS A 252 -5.17 -24.40 -60.77
C LYS A 252 -4.58 -24.67 -62.16
N GLY A 253 -3.71 -25.66 -62.30
CA GLY A 253 -3.19 -26.11 -63.59
C GLY A 253 -4.24 -26.82 -64.46
N GLU A 254 -5.12 -27.61 -63.84
CA GLU A 254 -6.24 -28.29 -64.51
C GLU A 254 -7.29 -27.27 -64.99
N ASN A 255 -7.64 -26.29 -64.16
CA ASN A 255 -8.57 -25.21 -64.53
C ASN A 255 -8.00 -24.30 -65.63
N GLN A 256 -6.69 -24.10 -65.68
CA GLN A 256 -6.04 -23.31 -66.73
C GLN A 256 -6.09 -24.01 -68.11
N HIS A 257 -6.19 -25.34 -68.13
CA HIS A 257 -6.38 -26.13 -69.35
C HIS A 257 -7.86 -26.24 -69.77
N LEU A 258 -8.80 -26.15 -68.81
CA LEU A 258 -10.24 -26.10 -69.08
C LEU A 258 -10.71 -24.72 -69.58
N LEU A 259 -10.13 -23.63 -69.08
CA LEU A 259 -10.44 -22.26 -69.52
C LEU A 259 -10.00 -21.97 -70.97
N ASN A 260 -8.91 -22.58 -71.44
CA ASN A 260 -8.44 -22.40 -72.82
C ASN A 260 -9.32 -23.09 -73.88
N ASN A 261 -10.20 -24.00 -73.47
CA ASN A 261 -11.06 -24.77 -74.37
C ASN A 261 -12.51 -24.24 -74.44
N SER A 262 -12.89 -23.23 -73.64
CA SER A 262 -14.26 -22.71 -73.58
C SER A 262 -14.45 -21.32 -74.16
N GLU A 263 -13.43 -20.71 -74.77
CA GLU A 263 -13.50 -19.33 -75.26
C GLU A 263 -12.89 -19.17 -76.65
N MET A 264 -13.50 -19.80 -77.65
CA MET A 264 -13.46 -19.28 -79.03
C MET A 264 -14.66 -19.77 -79.85
N ASP A 265 -15.85 -19.32 -79.47
CA ASP A 265 -16.97 -19.25 -80.41
C ASP A 265 -17.74 -17.93 -80.23
N ASN A 266 -17.55 -17.07 -81.23
CA ASN A 266 -18.47 -16.05 -81.73
C ASN A 266 -18.83 -14.87 -80.81
N LEU A 267 -18.38 -13.67 -81.20
CA LEU A 267 -19.24 -12.60 -81.75
C LEU A 267 -18.47 -11.26 -81.77
N TYR A 268 -17.84 -10.93 -82.91
CA TYR A 268 -17.69 -9.54 -83.35
C TYR A 268 -18.09 -9.46 -84.81
N ALA A 269 -19.40 -9.29 -85.02
CA ALA A 269 -19.93 -8.68 -86.22
C ALA A 269 -19.78 -7.16 -86.07
N GLN A 270 -18.95 -6.52 -86.89
CA GLN A 270 -19.37 -5.42 -87.77
C GLN A 270 -18.20 -4.75 -88.51
N ASN A 271 -18.42 -4.62 -89.82
CA ASN A 271 -17.96 -3.54 -90.69
C ASN A 271 -16.48 -3.46 -91.11
N LYS A 272 -16.17 -4.07 -92.26
CA LYS A 272 -15.57 -3.34 -93.39
C LYS A 272 -16.26 -3.73 -94.71
N SER A 273 -16.83 -2.73 -95.38
CA SER A 273 -17.17 -2.73 -96.80
C SER A 273 -15.96 -3.17 -97.63
N TYR A 274 -16.07 -3.80 -98.81
CA TYR A 274 -16.60 -3.25 -100.06
C TYR A 274 -17.05 -4.35 -101.04
N LYS A 275 -18.09 -4.04 -101.85
CA LYS A 275 -18.49 -4.76 -103.06
C LYS A 275 -17.74 -4.21 -104.29
N ILE A 276 -17.08 -5.06 -105.07
CA ILE A 276 -16.85 -4.94 -106.54
C ILE A 276 -16.62 -6.39 -107.06
N LYS A 277 -17.52 -7.11 -107.77
CA LYS A 277 -18.09 -7.07 -109.15
C LYS A 277 -17.16 -7.48 -110.33
N TYR A 278 -17.44 -8.68 -110.87
CA TYR A 278 -17.28 -9.26 -112.23
C TYR A 278 -15.84 -9.48 -112.78
N PHE A 279 -15.53 -10.48 -113.63
CA PHE A 279 -16.22 -10.96 -114.83
C PHE A 279 -15.90 -12.42 -115.25
N THR A 280 -16.84 -12.96 -116.04
CA THR A 280 -16.76 -13.92 -117.17
C THR A 280 -16.33 -15.39 -116.97
N SER A 281 -17.33 -16.26 -117.14
CA SER A 281 -17.28 -17.54 -117.87
C SER A 281 -16.62 -17.35 -119.25
N GLU A 282 -15.87 -18.29 -119.83
CA GLU A 282 -16.28 -19.57 -120.43
C GLU A 282 -15.03 -19.99 -121.25
N ASN A 283 -14.63 -21.24 -121.48
CA ASN A 283 -15.30 -22.25 -122.29
C ASN A 283 -14.40 -23.51 -122.40
N LEU A 284 -15.08 -24.66 -122.55
CA LEU A 284 -14.67 -25.94 -123.14
C LEU A 284 -13.65 -26.83 -122.39
#